data_AF-A0A4B0GF58-F1
#
_entry.id   AF-A0A4B0GF58-F1
#
_cell.length_a   1.000
_cell.length_b   1.000
_cell.length_c   1.000
_cell.angle_alpha   90.00
_cell.angle_beta   90.00
_cell.angle_gamma   90.00
#
_symmetry.space_group_name_H-M   'P 1'
#
loop_
_entity.id
_entity.type
_entity.pdbx_description
1 polymer ?
#
loop_
_entity_poly.entity_id
_entity_poly.type
_entity_poly.pdbx_seq_one_letter_code
_entity_poly.pdbx_strand_id
1 'polypeptide(L)'
;MEFMSMIVTGIVLAAIISGLSFVVGKLSGLSWFWIAFCANSGFFIIFMTVQNSFPDNAAVALSYLNLGIGVVLIALTLFQSSNWLFKKTMQRKH
;
A
#
# COMPACT_ATOMS: atom_id res chain seq x y z
N MET A 1 -15.61 18.14 0.48
CA MET A 1 -14.31 18.23 1.19
C MET A 1 -13.98 16.96 1.97
N GLU A 2 -14.97 16.30 2.58
CA GLU A 2 -14.75 15.08 3.40
C GLU A 2 -14.20 13.88 2.61
N PHE A 3 -14.68 13.65 1.38
CA PHE A 3 -14.20 12.53 0.55
C PHE A 3 -12.70 12.60 0.23
N MET A 4 -12.21 13.78 -0.12
CA MET A 4 -10.79 13.98 -0.44
C MET A 4 -9.92 13.78 0.80
N SER A 5 -10.43 14.18 1.98
CA SER A 5 -9.78 13.92 3.26
C SER A 5 -9.70 12.43 3.58
N MET A 6 -10.74 11.64 3.28
CA MET A 6 -10.75 10.18 3.53
C MET A 6 -9.77 9.42 2.63
N ILE A 7 -9.67 9.79 1.34
CA ILE A 7 -8.69 9.19 0.43
C ILE A 7 -7.27 9.51 0.89
N VAL A 8 -7.00 10.78 1.25
CA VAL A 8 -5.70 11.22 1.79
C VAL A 8 -5.37 10.46 3.07
N THR A 9 -6.36 10.23 3.94
CA THR A 9 -6.18 9.45 5.17
C THR A 9 -5.76 8.01 4.84
N GLY A 10 -6.36 7.37 3.84
CA GLY A 10 -5.95 6.05 3.36
C GLY A 10 -4.52 6.02 2.82
N ILE A 11 -4.12 7.05 2.07
CA ILE A 11 -2.73 7.21 1.57
C ILE A 11 -1.75 7.37 2.74
N VAL A 12 -2.06 8.24 3.71
CA VAL A 12 -1.21 8.48 4.89
C VAL A 12 -1.06 7.21 5.71
N LEU A 13 -2.16 6.47 5.95
CA LEU A 13 -2.13 5.19 6.65
C LEU A 13 -1.19 4.19 5.94
N ALA A 14 -1.35 4.03 4.63
CA ALA A 14 -0.51 3.13 3.85
C ALA A 14 0.96 3.57 3.81
N ALA A 15 1.23 4.87 3.82
CA ALA A 15 2.59 5.43 3.92
C ALA A 15 3.23 5.13 5.28
N ILE A 16 2.49 5.29 6.38
CA ILE A 16 2.96 4.94 7.74
C ILE A 16 3.27 3.45 7.84
N ILE A 17 2.37 2.58 7.34
CA ILE A 17 2.59 1.13 7.31
C ILE A 17 3.84 0.79 6.50
N SER A 18 4.05 1.46 5.37
CA SER A 18 5.25 1.28 4.55
C SER A 18 6.51 1.75 5.29
N GLY A 19 6.45 2.86 6.04
CA GLY A 19 7.54 3.34 6.89
C GLY A 19 7.87 2.36 8.03
N LEU A 20 6.87 1.82 8.70
CA LEU A 20 7.06 0.77 9.72
C LEU A 20 7.67 -0.50 9.12
N SER A 21 7.20 -0.88 7.93
CA SER A 21 7.75 -2.01 7.19
C SER A 21 9.24 -1.83 6.89
N PHE A 22 9.74 -0.60 6.74
CA PHE A 22 11.17 -0.32 6.53
C PHE A 22 11.98 -0.67 7.77
N VAL A 23 11.50 -0.28 8.94
CA VAL A 23 12.12 -0.64 10.22
C VAL A 23 12.12 -2.15 10.41
N VAL A 24 10.98 -2.81 10.14
CA VAL A 24 10.87 -4.28 10.24
C VAL A 24 11.81 -4.97 9.24
N GLY A 25 11.92 -4.48 8.01
CA GLY A 25 12.85 -5.02 7.01
C GLY A 25 14.31 -4.92 7.45
N LYS A 26 14.69 -3.82 8.12
CA LYS A 26 16.03 -3.66 8.69
C LYS A 26 16.33 -4.65 9.81
N LEU A 27 15.33 -4.98 10.64
CA LEU A 27 15.50 -5.91 11.77
C LEU A 27 15.43 -7.39 11.35
N SER A 28 14.61 -7.72 10.37
CA SER A 28 14.35 -9.10 9.93
C SER A 28 15.27 -9.58 8.81
N GLY A 29 15.96 -8.67 8.10
CA GLY A 29 16.73 -8.98 6.90
C GLY A 29 15.87 -9.31 5.67
N LEU A 30 14.55 -9.24 5.79
CA LEU A 30 13.61 -9.43 4.68
C LEU A 30 13.50 -8.16 3.82
N SER A 31 13.11 -8.33 2.56
CA SER A 31 12.89 -7.20 1.65
C SER A 31 11.77 -6.30 2.17
N TRP A 32 12.11 -5.03 2.40
CA TRP A 32 11.16 -3.98 2.75
C TRP A 32 9.92 -3.96 1.85
N PHE A 33 10.13 -4.10 0.53
CA PHE A 33 9.05 -4.07 -0.45
C PHE A 33 8.01 -5.17 -0.17
N TRP A 34 8.44 -6.40 0.09
CA TRP A 34 7.52 -7.51 0.32
C TRP A 34 6.75 -7.34 1.64
N ILE A 35 7.42 -6.84 2.69
CA ILE A 35 6.75 -6.56 3.96
C ILE A 35 5.69 -5.46 3.78
N ALA A 36 6.06 -4.34 3.15
CA ALA A 36 5.15 -3.22 2.91
C ALA A 36 3.98 -3.62 2.00
N PHE A 37 4.26 -4.37 0.94
CA PHE A 37 3.24 -4.84 0.00
C PHE A 37 2.26 -5.80 0.67
N CYS A 38 2.75 -6.79 1.43
CA CYS A 38 1.90 -7.73 2.16
C CYS A 38 1.06 -7.03 3.23
N ALA A 39 1.63 -6.11 4.00
CA ALA A 39 0.90 -5.38 5.03
C ALA A 39 -0.22 -4.52 4.42
N ASN A 40 0.08 -3.69 3.42
CA ASN A 40 -0.92 -2.85 2.76
C ASN A 40 -1.98 -3.66 2.02
N SER A 41 -1.60 -4.78 1.40
CA SER A 41 -2.55 -5.69 0.74
C SER A 41 -3.46 -6.37 1.76
N GLY A 42 -2.93 -6.74 2.93
CA GLY A 42 -3.72 -7.28 4.04
C GLY A 42 -4.79 -6.29 4.50
N PHE A 43 -4.43 -5.03 4.75
CA PHE A 43 -5.39 -3.99 5.09
C PHE A 43 -6.42 -3.76 3.98
N PHE A 44 -6.00 -3.77 2.72
CA PHE A 44 -6.89 -3.61 1.58
C PHE A 44 -7.96 -4.71 1.52
N ILE A 45 -7.56 -5.97 1.70
CA ILE A 45 -8.48 -7.12 1.69
C ILE A 45 -9.41 -7.08 2.91
N ILE A 46 -8.89 -6.75 4.09
CA ILE A 46 -9.70 -6.65 5.32
C ILE A 46 -10.76 -5.58 5.13
N PHE A 47 -10.39 -4.38 4.67
CA PHE A 47 -11.34 -3.28 4.48
C PHE A 47 -12.40 -3.60 3.42
N MET A 48 -12.03 -4.25 2.31
CA MET A 48 -12.99 -4.77 1.34
C MET A 48 -13.95 -5.81 1.92
N THR A 49 -13.47 -6.65 2.85
CA THR A 49 -14.29 -7.72 3.41
C THR A 49 -15.25 -7.19 4.46
N VAL A 50 -14.78 -6.31 5.35
CA VAL A 50 -15.58 -5.81 6.48
C VAL A 50 -16.54 -4.70 6.08
N GLN A 51 -16.36 -4.04 4.92
CA GLN A 51 -17.22 -2.91 4.50
C GLN A 51 -18.71 -3.27 4.49
N ASN A 52 -19.06 -4.52 4.13
CA ASN A 52 -20.44 -5.00 4.07
C ASN A 52 -21.07 -5.22 5.45
N SER A 53 -20.27 -5.20 6.52
CA SER A 53 -20.72 -5.33 7.91
C SER A 53 -20.99 -3.98 8.58
N PHE A 54 -20.67 -2.86 7.91
CA PHE A 54 -20.87 -1.51 8.42
C PHE A 54 -22.10 -0.85 7.78
N PRO A 55 -22.75 0.11 8.47
CA PRO A 55 -23.82 0.91 7.88
C PRO A 55 -23.31 1.74 6.69
N ASP A 56 -24.20 2.07 5.75
CA ASP A 56 -23.88 2.65 4.43
C ASP A 56 -22.88 3.82 4.49
N ASN A 57 -23.07 4.76 5.40
CA ASN A 57 -22.18 5.92 5.55
C ASN A 57 -20.74 5.51 5.93
N ALA A 58 -20.57 4.51 6.79
CA ALA A 58 -19.27 4.01 7.20
C ALA A 58 -18.64 3.11 6.12
N ALA A 59 -19.46 2.33 5.40
CA ALA A 59 -18.99 1.55 4.25
C ALA A 59 -18.43 2.43 3.14
N VAL A 60 -19.10 3.55 2.84
CA VAL A 60 -18.63 4.56 1.87
C VAL A 60 -17.31 5.17 2.31
N ALA A 61 -17.18 5.60 3.58
CA ALA A 61 -15.92 6.12 4.11
C ALA A 61 -14.77 5.10 4.02
N LEU A 62 -15.06 3.83 4.33
CA LEU A 62 -14.09 2.74 4.26
C LEU A 62 -13.65 2.47 2.82
N SER A 63 -14.56 2.56 1.85
CA SER A 63 -14.23 2.43 0.43
C SER A 63 -13.28 3.52 -0.07
N TYR A 64 -13.46 4.77 0.36
CA TYR A 64 -12.55 5.88 0.04
C TYR A 64 -11.17 5.72 0.66
N LEU A 65 -11.13 5.25 1.91
CA LEU A 65 -9.87 4.91 2.57
C LEU A 65 -9.16 3.78 1.81
N ASN A 66 -9.93 2.76 1.38
CA ASN A 66 -9.41 1.65 0.61
C ASN A 66 -8.87 2.06 -0.77
N LEU A 67 -9.50 3.04 -1.42
CA LEU A 67 -8.98 3.66 -2.64
C LEU A 67 -7.59 4.29 -2.40
N GLY A 68 -7.42 4.99 -1.28
CA GLY A 68 -6.12 5.57 -0.90
C GLY A 68 -5.03 4.51 -0.71
N ILE A 69 -5.35 3.39 -0.04
CA ILE A 69 -4.43 2.26 0.12
C ILE A 69 -4.10 1.62 -1.24
N GLY A 70 -5.13 1.45 -2.10
CA GLY A 70 -4.97 0.91 -3.45
C GLY A 70 -4.00 1.73 -4.31
N VAL A 71 -4.06 3.06 -4.25
CA VAL A 71 -3.12 3.94 -4.95
C VAL A 71 -1.68 3.67 -4.50
N VAL A 72 -1.45 3.51 -3.20
CA VAL A 72 -0.10 3.20 -2.67
C VAL A 72 0.38 1.81 -3.10
N LEU A 73 -0.49 0.81 -3.14
CA LEU A 73 -0.17 -0.52 -3.67
C LEU A 73 0.26 -0.48 -5.13
N ILE A 74 -0.44 0.30 -5.96
CA ILE A 74 -0.05 0.51 -7.37
C ILE A 74 1.32 1.20 -7.44
N ALA A 75 1.54 2.25 -6.65
CA ALA A 75 2.81 2.97 -6.61
C ALA A 75 3.98 2.06 -6.19
N LEU A 76 3.80 1.22 -5.17
CA LEU A 76 4.78 0.22 -4.74
C LEU A 76 5.10 -0.77 -5.87
N THR A 77 4.08 -1.27 -6.56
CA THR A 77 4.23 -2.24 -7.66
C THR A 77 4.98 -1.63 -8.84
N LEU A 78 4.67 -0.38 -9.20
CA LEU A 78 5.39 0.36 -10.23
C LEU A 78 6.85 0.56 -9.83
N PHE A 79 7.12 0.98 -8.59
CA PHE A 79 8.48 1.17 -8.08
C PHE A 79 9.32 -0.12 -8.15
N GLN A 80 8.74 -1.25 -7.75
CA GLN A 80 9.41 -2.56 -7.84
C GLN A 80 9.68 -2.97 -9.29
N SER A 81 8.72 -2.74 -10.19
CA SER A 81 8.85 -3.05 -11.61
C SER A 81 9.93 -2.20 -12.27
N SER A 82 9.98 -0.89 -11.95
CA SER A 82 11.04 0.02 -12.42
C SER A 82 12.42 -0.40 -11.92
N ASN A 83 12.55 -0.77 -10.64
CA ASN A 83 13.81 -1.27 -10.08
C ASN A 83 14.27 -2.56 -10.76
N TRP A 84 13.35 -3.47 -11.06
CA TRP A 84 13.66 -4.71 -11.78
C TRP A 84 14.13 -4.44 -13.21
N LEU A 85 13.42 -3.56 -13.93
CA LEU A 85 13.79 -3.14 -15.28
C LEU A 85 15.18 -2.50 -15.30
N PHE A 86 15.45 -1.57 -14.39
CA PHE A 86 16.74 -0.90 -14.29
C PHE A 86 17.91 -1.86 -14.01
N LYS A 87 17.70 -2.84 -13.11
CA LYS A 87 18.69 -3.89 -12.87
C LYS A 87 18.95 -4.72 -14.13
N LYS A 88 17.90 -5.07 -14.89
CA LYS A 88 18.03 -5.85 -16.13
C LYS A 88 18.76 -5.07 -17.24
N THR A 89 18.52 -3.77 -17.39
CA THR A 89 19.23 -2.96 -18.38
C THR A 89 20.71 -2.77 -18.02
N MET A 90 21.04 -2.59 -16.73
CA MET A 90 22.42 -2.48 -16.29
C MET A 90 23.21 -3.79 -16.47
N GLN A 91 22.57 -4.95 -16.23
CA GLN A 91 23.21 -6.26 -16.45
C GLN A 91 23.47 -6.60 -17.92
N ARG A 92 22.80 -5.95 -18.88
CA ARG A 92 23.06 -6.15 -20.33
C ARG A 92 24.24 -5.33 -20.86
N LYS A 93 24.77 -4.38 -20.07
CA LYS A 93 25.91 -3.53 -20.45
C LYS A 93 27.27 -4.10 -20.00
N HIS A 94 27.27 -5.23 -19.29
CA HIS A 94 28.46 -5.94 -18.82
C HIS A 94 28.60 -7.26 -19.58
#